data_AF-A0A916G6U6-F1
#
_entry.id   AF-A0A916G6U6-F1
#
_cell.length_a   1.000
_cell.length_b   1.000
_cell.length_c   1.000
_cell.angle_alpha   90.00
_cell.angle_beta   90.00
_cell.angle_gamma   90.00
#
_symmetry.space_group_name_H-M   'P 1'
#
loop_
_entity.id
_entity.type
_entity.pdbx_description
1 polymer ?
#
loop_
_entity_poly.entity_id
_entity_poly.type
_entity_poly.pdbx_seq_one_letter_code
_entity_poly.pdbx_strand_id
1 'polypeptide(L)'
;MTPALEHNRASKRIFALTAALVFGSMVSAGTEAIAQEQGCTVGTRIEFEDGGRGIGTIMEIGNQSPHLGWYRVVFKWNGPRGDWYSPKDWGIFVAGTKNKCGPAPARGTPPPQHRADAPRTAPQVAGGVEAVAECPMVEPPGKVSRSASPSAQLFKRVIFERAAAKIEPASISAPKQVGLSFIEFDLGTPYENTLTSSRFGDKRRHTGAPVGAMIYPVKTKELQCDRFGGEVRRTVREVSHDCFKNRDGDWTCPGRTTKFVENKSVHESALR
;
A
#
# COMPACT_ATOMS: atom_id res chain seq x y z
N MET A 1 46.00 36.41 26.53
CA MET A 1 46.22 37.65 25.74
C MET A 1 45.17 37.67 24.65
N THR A 2 44.13 38.48 24.82
CA THR A 2 43.19 38.99 23.79
C THR A 2 43.95 39.83 22.74
N PRO A 3 43.44 40.17 21.53
CA PRO A 3 42.05 40.51 21.15
C PRO A 3 41.54 39.75 19.89
N ALA A 4 40.24 39.62 19.60
CA ALA A 4 39.22 40.60 19.20
C ALA A 4 39.41 41.22 17.79
N LEU A 5 38.26 41.37 17.12
CA LEU A 5 37.87 42.23 15.98
C LEU A 5 37.39 41.44 14.74
N GLU A 6 36.12 41.48 14.33
CA GLU A 6 35.20 42.56 13.93
C GLU A 6 35.11 42.67 12.40
N HIS A 7 33.93 43.14 11.96
CA HIS A 7 33.60 43.68 10.64
C HIS A 7 33.27 42.70 9.50
N ASN A 8 32.41 43.02 8.55
CA ASN A 8 31.21 43.85 8.39
C ASN A 8 30.90 43.79 6.88
N ARG A 9 29.67 44.15 6.51
CA ARG A 9 29.22 44.57 5.16
C ARG A 9 29.15 43.50 4.06
N ALA A 10 27.97 43.20 3.50
CA ALA A 10 26.97 44.02 2.81
C ALA A 10 27.16 44.06 1.29
N SER A 11 26.06 43.72 0.60
CA SER A 11 25.56 44.27 -0.66
C SER A 11 26.44 44.20 -1.91
N LYS A 12 25.93 43.55 -2.96
CA LYS A 12 25.53 44.26 -4.20
C LYS A 12 24.64 43.41 -5.11
N ARG A 13 23.63 44.10 -5.65
CA ARG A 13 22.68 43.72 -6.71
C ARG A 13 23.37 43.69 -8.08
N ILE A 14 22.63 43.24 -9.11
CA ILE A 14 22.57 43.68 -10.55
C ILE A 14 22.39 42.42 -11.43
N PHE A 15 21.19 42.14 -11.99
CA PHE A 15 20.56 42.62 -13.25
C PHE A 15 21.09 41.96 -14.55
N ALA A 16 20.18 41.28 -15.28
CA ALA A 16 20.01 41.22 -16.77
C ALA A 16 19.17 39.96 -17.12
N LEU A 17 17.94 40.02 -17.64
CA LEU A 17 17.55 40.21 -19.07
C LEU A 17 18.41 39.31 -19.99
N THR A 18 17.86 38.43 -20.85
CA THR A 18 17.05 38.77 -22.04
C THR A 18 16.59 37.49 -22.75
N ALA A 19 15.55 37.65 -23.59
CA ALA A 19 15.31 37.01 -24.89
C ALA A 19 14.47 35.72 -24.95
N ALA A 20 13.23 35.96 -25.40
CA ALA A 20 12.29 35.01 -25.96
C ALA A 20 12.75 34.45 -27.31
N LEU A 21 12.32 33.23 -27.64
CA LEU A 21 12.22 32.72 -29.00
C LEU A 21 10.91 31.96 -29.16
N VAL A 22 10.08 32.49 -30.05
CA VAL A 22 8.80 31.97 -30.53
C VAL A 22 9.09 31.10 -31.76
N PHE A 23 8.57 29.88 -31.82
CA PHE A 23 8.33 29.17 -33.08
C PHE A 23 7.17 28.19 -32.95
N GLY A 24 6.18 28.36 -33.85
CA GLY A 24 5.72 27.28 -34.73
C GLY A 24 4.67 26.30 -34.19
N SER A 25 3.44 26.50 -34.62
CA SER A 25 2.29 25.59 -34.51
C SER A 25 2.52 24.25 -35.22
N MET A 26 2.04 23.14 -34.63
CA MET A 26 1.54 21.98 -35.37
C MET A 26 0.31 21.39 -34.68
N VAL A 27 -0.79 21.36 -35.43
CA VAL A 27 -2.00 20.59 -35.13
C VAL A 27 -1.70 19.13 -35.50
N SER A 28 -1.90 18.20 -34.56
CA SER A 28 -2.04 16.79 -34.87
C SER A 28 -3.25 16.25 -34.12
N ALA A 29 -4.25 15.85 -34.91
CA ALA A 29 -5.39 15.07 -34.47
C ALA A 29 -4.94 13.63 -34.21
N GLY A 30 -5.56 13.00 -33.20
CA GLY A 30 -5.65 11.56 -33.06
C GLY A 30 -4.38 10.86 -32.59
N THR A 31 -4.23 10.73 -31.28
CA THR A 31 -3.53 9.57 -30.70
C THR A 31 -4.28 9.16 -29.44
N GLU A 32 -4.89 7.99 -29.50
CA GLU A 32 -5.22 7.25 -28.29
C GLU A 32 -3.95 7.18 -27.46
N ALA A 33 -4.02 7.64 -26.21
CA ALA A 33 -2.90 7.60 -25.29
C ALA A 33 -2.57 6.14 -24.99
N ILE A 34 -1.67 5.55 -25.78
CA ILE A 34 -0.88 4.40 -25.37
C ILE A 34 -0.10 4.90 -24.17
N ALA A 35 -0.56 4.56 -22.96
CA ALA A 35 0.13 4.84 -21.72
C ALA A 35 1.49 4.13 -21.78
N GLN A 36 2.50 4.87 -22.22
CA GLN A 36 3.86 4.39 -22.37
C GLN A 36 4.36 3.99 -20.97
N GLU A 37 4.58 2.69 -20.77
CA GLU A 37 5.18 2.15 -19.54
C GLU A 37 6.51 2.88 -19.27
N GLN A 38 6.52 3.80 -18.30
CA GLN A 38 7.72 4.49 -17.90
C GLN A 38 8.46 3.59 -16.89
N GLY A 39 9.71 3.27 -17.19
CA GLY A 39 10.57 2.51 -16.28
C GLY A 39 10.85 3.33 -15.03
N CYS A 40 10.25 2.96 -13.90
CA CYS A 40 10.51 3.60 -12.62
C CYS A 40 11.95 3.31 -12.17
N THR A 41 12.66 4.34 -11.74
CA THR A 41 14.06 4.26 -11.31
C THR A 41 14.19 4.09 -9.79
N VAL A 42 15.36 3.69 -9.31
CA VAL A 42 15.68 3.72 -7.88
C VAL A 42 15.51 5.14 -7.33
N GLY A 43 14.88 5.26 -6.17
CA GLY A 43 14.48 6.52 -5.54
C GLY A 43 13.04 6.95 -5.88
N THR A 44 12.41 6.35 -6.88
CA THR A 44 11.02 6.67 -7.24
C THR A 44 10.07 6.29 -6.11
N ARG A 45 9.20 7.23 -5.74
CA ARG A 45 8.08 6.99 -4.82
C ARG A 45 6.95 6.33 -5.59
N ILE A 46 6.45 5.22 -5.09
CA ILE A 46 5.43 4.42 -5.74
C ILE A 46 4.24 4.12 -4.84
N GLU A 47 3.10 3.85 -5.46
CA GLU A 47 1.90 3.33 -4.84
C GLU A 47 1.39 2.10 -5.60
N PHE A 48 0.58 1.29 -4.93
CA PHE A 48 0.02 0.05 -5.49
C PHE A 48 -1.41 0.31 -5.96
N GLU A 49 -1.86 -0.41 -6.98
CA GLU A 49 -3.22 -0.30 -7.56
C GLU A 49 -4.32 -0.46 -6.51
N ASP A 50 -4.08 -1.33 -5.53
CA ASP A 50 -5.00 -1.60 -4.43
C ASP A 50 -5.04 -0.49 -3.36
N GLY A 51 -4.12 0.49 -3.44
CA GLY A 51 -3.94 1.56 -2.45
C GLY A 51 -3.61 1.05 -1.03
N GLY A 52 -3.33 -0.25 -0.87
CA GLY A 52 -3.40 -0.93 0.42
C GLY A 52 -2.16 -0.81 1.29
N ARG A 53 -1.02 -0.43 0.70
CA ARG A 53 0.31 -0.54 1.32
C ARG A 53 0.96 0.81 1.69
N GLY A 54 0.30 1.91 1.33
CA GLY A 54 0.86 3.26 1.44
C GLY A 54 1.94 3.54 0.38
N ILE A 55 2.58 4.70 0.49
CA ILE A 55 3.65 5.10 -0.44
C ILE A 55 4.97 4.40 -0.05
N GLY A 56 5.57 3.69 -0.99
CA GLY A 56 6.89 3.07 -0.87
C GLY A 56 7.95 3.77 -1.73
N THR A 57 9.22 3.47 -1.51
CA THR A 57 10.34 3.95 -2.34
C THR A 57 11.07 2.77 -2.95
N ILE A 58 11.30 2.79 -4.27
CA ILE A 58 12.13 1.79 -4.94
C ILE A 58 13.58 1.98 -4.49
N MET A 59 14.17 0.97 -3.88
CA MET A 59 15.57 0.95 -3.46
C MET A 59 16.48 0.19 -4.42
N GLU A 60 15.92 -0.77 -5.15
CA GLU A 60 16.68 -1.66 -6.01
C GLU A 60 15.77 -2.18 -7.14
N ILE A 61 16.36 -2.45 -8.31
CA ILE A 61 15.68 -3.10 -9.44
C ILE A 61 16.41 -4.42 -9.69
N GLY A 62 15.67 -5.52 -9.66
CA GLY A 62 16.27 -6.84 -9.74
C GLY A 62 16.73 -7.13 -11.17
N ASN A 63 17.97 -7.57 -11.29
CA ASN A 63 18.64 -7.88 -12.57
C ASN A 63 18.98 -9.37 -12.72
N GLN A 64 18.53 -10.20 -11.77
CA GLN A 64 18.79 -11.64 -11.74
C GLN A 64 17.54 -12.39 -11.26
N SER A 65 17.43 -13.66 -11.66
CA SER A 65 16.37 -14.55 -11.18
C SER A 65 16.46 -14.73 -9.65
N PRO A 66 15.33 -14.73 -8.92
CA PRO A 66 13.94 -14.70 -9.40
C PRO A 66 13.35 -13.29 -9.58
N HIS A 67 14.13 -12.23 -9.32
CA HIS A 67 13.64 -10.85 -9.24
C HIS A 67 13.92 -10.03 -10.50
N LEU A 68 14.20 -10.67 -11.63
CA LEU A 68 14.48 -9.97 -12.89
C LEU A 68 13.28 -9.08 -13.28
N GLY A 69 13.48 -7.77 -13.29
CA GLY A 69 12.44 -6.77 -13.57
C GLY A 69 11.52 -6.43 -12.39
N TRP A 70 11.80 -6.95 -11.19
CA TRP A 70 11.05 -6.63 -9.97
C TRP A 70 11.66 -5.41 -9.28
N TYR A 71 10.88 -4.75 -8.43
CA TYR A 71 11.34 -3.64 -7.61
C TYR A 71 11.44 -4.06 -6.15
N ARG A 72 12.57 -3.74 -5.52
CA ARG A 72 12.70 -3.82 -4.07
C ARG A 72 12.21 -2.51 -3.48
N VAL A 73 11.10 -2.57 -2.76
CA VAL A 73 10.41 -1.38 -2.25
C VAL A 73 10.51 -1.34 -0.73
N VAL A 74 10.98 -0.22 -0.21
CA VAL A 74 10.95 0.08 1.22
C VAL A 74 9.70 0.88 1.54
N PHE A 75 8.97 0.43 2.55
CA PHE A 75 7.90 1.20 3.18
C PHE A 75 8.34 1.65 4.55
N LYS A 76 7.68 2.70 5.05
CA LYS A 76 7.89 3.20 6.42
C LYS A 76 7.75 2.10 7.48
N TRP A 77 6.94 1.07 7.23
CA TRP A 77 6.62 -0.01 8.18
C TRP A 77 7.43 -1.31 8.00
N ASN A 78 8.16 -1.52 6.89
CA ASN A 78 8.91 -2.77 6.65
C ASN A 78 10.42 -2.67 6.95
N GLY A 79 10.88 -1.52 7.45
CA GLY A 79 12.28 -1.29 7.79
C GLY A 79 13.19 -1.13 6.55
N PRO A 80 14.50 -0.92 6.74
CA PRO A 80 15.40 -0.47 5.65
C PRO A 80 15.67 -1.54 4.59
N ARG A 81 15.24 -2.80 4.81
CA ARG A 81 15.51 -3.90 3.88
C ARG A 81 14.51 -3.98 2.73
N GLY A 82 13.29 -3.48 2.87
CA GLY A 82 12.30 -3.56 1.79
C GLY A 82 11.88 -4.99 1.40
N ASP A 83 10.92 -5.09 0.50
CA ASP A 83 10.45 -6.36 -0.07
C ASP A 83 10.40 -6.27 -1.60
N TRP A 84 10.47 -7.40 -2.29
CA TRP A 84 10.44 -7.48 -3.75
C TRP A 84 9.00 -7.55 -4.29
N TYR A 85 8.68 -6.70 -5.27
CA TYR A 85 7.38 -6.61 -5.92
C TYR A 85 7.52 -6.65 -7.43
N SER A 86 6.73 -7.52 -8.05
CA SER A 86 6.57 -7.60 -9.51
C SER A 86 5.61 -6.51 -9.98
N PRO A 87 6.00 -5.63 -10.91
CA PRO A 87 5.11 -4.58 -11.43
C PRO A 87 3.85 -5.14 -12.07
N LYS A 88 3.98 -6.31 -12.72
CA LYS A 88 2.91 -7.01 -13.42
C LYS A 88 1.85 -7.55 -12.46
N ASP A 89 2.26 -8.13 -11.33
CA ASP A 89 1.34 -8.81 -10.42
C ASP A 89 0.69 -7.85 -9.43
N TRP A 90 1.33 -6.71 -9.18
CA TRP A 90 0.96 -5.80 -8.10
C TRP A 90 0.43 -4.44 -8.56
N GLY A 91 0.51 -4.12 -9.86
CA GLY A 91 0.03 -2.86 -10.41
C GLY A 91 0.70 -1.66 -9.73
N ILE A 92 1.97 -1.41 -10.06
CA ILE A 92 2.77 -0.38 -9.41
C ILE A 92 2.67 0.94 -10.20
N PHE A 93 2.42 2.05 -9.50
CA PHE A 93 2.30 3.40 -10.07
C PHE A 93 3.29 4.36 -9.42
N VAL A 94 3.72 5.40 -10.13
CA VAL A 94 4.43 6.52 -9.52
C VAL A 94 3.48 7.30 -8.63
N ALA A 95 3.83 7.45 -7.34
CA ALA A 95 2.96 8.03 -6.33
C ALA A 95 2.51 9.45 -6.71
N GLY A 96 1.20 9.70 -6.61
CA GLY A 96 0.61 10.99 -6.98
C GLY A 96 0.41 11.17 -8.49
N THR A 97 0.63 10.10 -9.27
CA THR A 97 0.35 10.07 -10.71
C THR A 97 -0.43 8.79 -11.05
N LYS A 98 -0.93 8.69 -12.28
CA LYS A 98 -1.51 7.44 -12.81
C LYS A 98 -0.54 6.68 -13.72
N ASN A 99 0.75 7.05 -13.69
CA ASN A 99 1.75 6.45 -14.57
C ASN A 99 2.16 5.09 -14.00
N LYS A 100 1.87 4.03 -14.73
CA LYS A 100 2.29 2.67 -14.38
C LYS A 100 3.81 2.55 -14.50
N CYS A 101 4.42 1.96 -13.49
CA CYS A 101 5.77 1.44 -13.58
C CYS A 101 5.73 0.14 -14.39
N GLY A 102 6.41 0.12 -15.53
CA GLY A 102 6.62 -1.10 -16.32
C GLY A 102 8.05 -1.60 -16.21
N PRO A 103 8.30 -2.89 -16.51
CA PRO A 103 9.65 -3.42 -16.48
C PRO A 103 10.54 -2.57 -17.40
N ALA A 104 11.74 -2.21 -16.92
CA ALA A 104 12.76 -1.67 -17.82
C ALA A 104 12.95 -2.70 -18.96
N PRO A 105 12.90 -2.30 -20.24
CA PRO A 105 12.99 -3.25 -21.33
C PRO A 105 14.28 -4.04 -21.18
N ALA A 106 14.16 -5.34 -20.96
CA ALA A 106 15.30 -6.25 -21.07
C ALA A 106 15.76 -6.17 -22.53
N ARG A 107 17.01 -5.77 -22.77
CA ARG A 107 17.59 -5.84 -24.11
C ARG A 107 17.57 -7.31 -24.55
N GLY A 108 16.69 -7.65 -25.50
CA GLY A 108 16.91 -8.77 -26.41
C GLY A 108 16.15 -10.08 -26.18
N THR A 109 14.86 -10.06 -25.86
CA THR A 109 14.04 -11.28 -26.07
C THR A 109 12.65 -10.95 -26.63
N PRO A 110 12.22 -11.56 -27.74
CA PRO A 110 10.89 -11.37 -28.28
C PRO A 110 9.83 -12.08 -27.41
N PRO A 111 8.59 -11.56 -27.38
CA PRO A 111 7.56 -12.03 -26.47
C PRO A 111 6.97 -13.40 -26.90
N PRO A 112 6.57 -14.27 -25.95
CA PRO A 112 5.76 -15.43 -26.26
C PRO A 112 4.31 -14.97 -26.51
N GLN A 113 3.78 -15.33 -27.69
CA GLN A 113 2.37 -15.10 -28.03
C GLN A 113 1.48 -16.05 -27.22
N HIS A 114 0.68 -15.50 -26.30
CA HIS A 114 -0.42 -16.23 -25.67
C HIS A 114 -1.75 -15.92 -26.36
N ARG A 115 -2.45 -17.01 -26.65
CA ARG A 115 -3.74 -17.13 -27.30
C ARG A 115 -4.84 -16.48 -26.45
N ALA A 116 -5.73 -15.73 -27.09
CA ALA A 116 -6.89 -15.12 -26.47
C ALA A 116 -7.94 -16.18 -26.11
N ASP A 117 -8.36 -16.22 -24.85
CA ASP A 117 -9.56 -16.91 -24.41
C ASP A 117 -10.70 -15.91 -24.13
N ALA A 118 -11.91 -16.39 -24.40
CA ALA A 118 -13.17 -15.67 -24.61
C ALA A 118 -13.76 -14.95 -23.37
N PRO A 119 -14.78 -14.07 -23.56
CA PRO A 119 -15.36 -13.28 -22.48
C PRO A 119 -16.15 -14.14 -21.50
N ARG A 120 -15.91 -13.92 -20.20
CA ARG A 120 -16.64 -14.58 -19.12
C ARG A 120 -17.77 -13.68 -18.62
N THR A 121 -19.00 -14.07 -18.90
CA THR A 121 -20.23 -13.45 -18.37
C THR A 121 -20.27 -13.61 -16.85
N ALA A 122 -20.41 -12.50 -16.12
CA ALA A 122 -20.56 -12.51 -14.66
C ALA A 122 -22.01 -12.89 -14.27
N PRO A 123 -22.23 -13.76 -13.25
CA PRO A 123 -23.56 -13.98 -12.70
C PRO A 123 -23.99 -12.80 -11.82
N GLN A 124 -25.15 -12.22 -12.11
CA GLN A 124 -25.88 -11.35 -11.20
C GLN A 124 -26.50 -12.22 -10.10
N VAL A 125 -26.09 -12.02 -8.85
CA VAL A 125 -26.74 -12.64 -7.69
C VAL A 125 -27.81 -11.68 -7.16
N ALA A 126 -29.03 -12.21 -7.10
CA ALA A 126 -30.25 -11.53 -6.71
C ALA A 126 -30.28 -11.14 -5.23
N GLY A 127 -31.06 -10.10 -4.94
CA GLY A 127 -31.13 -9.39 -3.67
C GLY A 127 -31.50 -10.24 -2.47
N GLY A 128 -30.64 -10.19 -1.46
CA GLY A 128 -31.04 -10.22 -0.06
C GLY A 128 -30.94 -8.80 0.47
N VAL A 129 -32.02 -8.29 1.08
CA VAL A 129 -32.02 -7.03 1.82
C VAL A 129 -31.22 -7.24 3.10
N GLU A 130 -29.90 -7.32 2.98
CA GLU A 130 -28.98 -7.31 4.11
C GLU A 130 -28.99 -5.87 4.61
N ALA A 131 -29.52 -5.68 5.83
CA ALA A 131 -29.56 -4.39 6.50
C ALA A 131 -28.25 -3.66 6.25
N VAL A 132 -28.34 -2.46 5.67
CA VAL A 132 -27.18 -1.61 5.39
C VAL A 132 -26.54 -1.33 6.73
N ALA A 133 -25.58 -2.18 7.15
CA ALA A 133 -24.90 -2.01 8.42
C ALA A 133 -24.28 -0.62 8.37
N GLU A 134 -24.83 0.29 9.19
CA GLU A 134 -24.39 1.67 9.31
C GLU A 134 -22.89 1.67 9.53
N CYS A 135 -22.18 2.51 8.78
CA CYS A 135 -20.74 2.60 8.86
C CYS A 135 -20.30 3.05 10.26
N PRO A 136 -19.80 2.15 11.13
CA PRO A 136 -19.47 2.54 12.48
C PRO A 136 -18.10 3.23 12.43
N MET A 137 -18.11 4.54 12.60
CA MET A 137 -16.89 5.36 12.67
C MET A 137 -16.29 5.34 14.10
N VAL A 138 -16.51 4.25 14.83
CA VAL A 138 -16.13 4.08 16.23
C VAL A 138 -14.84 3.29 16.31
N GLU A 139 -13.88 3.82 17.06
CA GLU A 139 -12.60 3.19 17.32
C GLU A 139 -12.76 2.03 18.32
N PRO A 140 -12.18 0.83 18.07
CA PRO A 140 -12.22 -0.27 19.02
C PRO A 140 -11.56 0.12 20.35
N PRO A 141 -12.17 -0.26 21.49
CA PRO A 141 -11.65 0.12 22.81
C PRO A 141 -10.33 -0.60 23.13
N GLY A 142 -9.46 0.09 23.86
CA GLY A 142 -8.17 -0.42 24.33
C GLY A 142 -6.98 0.35 23.78
N LYS A 143 -5.77 -0.02 24.20
CA LYS A 143 -4.51 0.52 23.68
C LYS A 143 -3.59 -0.65 23.34
N VAL A 144 -2.83 -0.52 22.25
CA VAL A 144 -1.78 -1.49 21.93
C VAL A 144 -0.58 -1.23 22.83
N SER A 145 -0.19 -2.25 23.61
CA SER A 145 1.02 -2.23 24.43
C SER A 145 1.94 -3.38 24.05
N ARG A 146 3.25 -3.14 24.08
CA ARG A 146 4.28 -4.17 23.86
C ARG A 146 4.18 -5.33 24.85
N SER A 147 3.69 -5.08 26.06
CA SER A 147 3.51 -6.10 27.10
C SER A 147 2.13 -6.78 27.06
N ALA A 148 1.21 -6.31 26.21
CA ALA A 148 -0.12 -6.90 26.14
C ALA A 148 -0.03 -8.37 25.69
N SER A 149 -0.84 -9.22 26.32
CA SER A 149 -1.00 -10.62 25.95
C SER A 149 -1.86 -10.74 24.68
N PRO A 150 -1.62 -11.75 23.82
CA PRO A 150 -2.43 -11.99 22.63
C PRO A 150 -3.91 -12.18 23.00
N SER A 151 -4.80 -11.46 22.35
CA SER A 151 -6.25 -11.58 22.55
C SER A 151 -7.02 -11.02 21.35
N ALA A 152 -8.28 -11.40 21.22
CA ALA A 152 -9.15 -10.88 20.16
C ALA A 152 -9.25 -9.35 20.21
N GLN A 153 -9.40 -8.78 21.41
CA GLN A 153 -9.51 -7.33 21.57
C GLN A 153 -8.21 -6.62 21.15
N LEU A 154 -7.05 -7.14 21.57
CA LEU A 154 -5.76 -6.58 21.15
C LEU A 154 -5.61 -6.62 19.63
N PHE A 155 -5.94 -7.74 18.99
CA PHE A 155 -5.76 -7.86 17.54
C PHE A 155 -6.75 -7.00 16.74
N LYS A 156 -8.02 -6.91 17.17
CA LYS A 156 -8.97 -5.94 16.60
C LYS A 156 -8.43 -4.52 16.66
N ARG A 157 -7.82 -4.14 17.79
CA ARG A 157 -7.19 -2.83 17.98
C ARG A 157 -5.99 -2.62 17.05
N VAL A 158 -5.07 -3.58 16.97
CA VAL A 158 -3.88 -3.50 16.11
C VAL A 158 -4.27 -3.41 14.63
N ILE A 159 -5.27 -4.18 14.20
CA ILE A 159 -5.78 -4.15 12.82
C ILE A 159 -6.42 -2.79 12.53
N PHE A 160 -7.21 -2.25 13.46
CA PHE A 160 -7.77 -0.90 13.34
C PHE A 160 -6.68 0.17 13.24
N GLU A 161 -5.68 0.17 14.12
CA GLU A 161 -4.59 1.15 14.11
C GLU A 161 -3.83 1.14 12.77
N ARG A 162 -3.66 -0.04 12.17
CA ARG A 162 -3.09 -0.17 10.82
C ARG A 162 -4.00 0.43 9.74
N ALA A 163 -5.31 0.26 9.82
CA ALA A 163 -6.25 0.88 8.89
C ALA A 163 -6.28 2.41 9.05
N ALA A 164 -6.29 2.89 10.30
CA ALA A 164 -6.26 4.31 10.65
C ALA A 164 -4.94 5.00 10.26
N ALA A 165 -3.82 4.26 10.16
CA ALA A 165 -2.55 4.78 9.67
C ALA A 165 -2.59 5.31 8.21
N LYS A 166 -3.66 5.03 7.46
CA LYS A 166 -3.92 5.60 6.13
C LYS A 166 -4.40 7.05 6.17
N ILE A 167 -4.84 7.54 7.33
CA ILE A 167 -5.29 8.93 7.49
C ILE A 167 -4.06 9.83 7.41
N GLU A 168 -3.98 10.64 6.37
CA GLU A 168 -2.92 11.63 6.17
C GLU A 168 -3.54 13.04 6.17
N PRO A 169 -3.26 13.89 7.19
CA PRO A 169 -3.96 15.17 7.37
C PRO A 169 -3.88 16.15 6.19
N ALA A 170 -2.84 16.03 5.36
CA ALA A 170 -2.57 16.93 4.24
C ALA A 170 -2.91 16.32 2.87
N SER A 171 -3.43 15.09 2.81
CA SER A 171 -3.72 14.41 1.55
C SER A 171 -5.20 14.48 1.21
N ILE A 172 -5.51 14.93 0.00
CA ILE A 172 -6.88 14.91 -0.56
C ILE A 172 -7.33 13.51 -0.95
N SER A 173 -6.40 12.58 -1.16
CA SER A 173 -6.66 11.18 -1.52
C SER A 173 -6.67 10.26 -0.31
N ALA A 174 -6.31 10.74 0.88
CA ALA A 174 -6.40 9.98 2.11
C ALA A 174 -7.78 10.18 2.77
N PRO A 175 -8.31 9.14 3.43
CA PRO A 175 -9.52 9.28 4.21
C PRO A 175 -9.28 10.25 5.37
N LYS A 176 -10.25 11.10 5.67
CA LYS A 176 -10.25 11.96 6.87
C LYS A 176 -10.52 11.15 8.13
N GLN A 177 -11.27 10.06 7.99
CA GLN A 177 -11.63 9.16 9.09
C GLN A 177 -11.81 7.74 8.55
N VAL A 178 -11.43 6.76 9.36
CA VAL A 178 -11.59 5.34 9.07
C VAL A 178 -12.43 4.72 10.18
N GLY A 179 -13.51 4.05 9.80
CA GLY A 179 -14.27 3.13 10.64
C GLY A 179 -13.94 1.69 10.25
N LEU A 180 -13.78 0.81 11.23
CA LEU A 180 -13.58 -0.63 10.98
C LEU A 180 -14.42 -1.43 11.96
N SER A 181 -15.28 -2.28 11.43
CA SER A 181 -16.02 -3.27 12.21
C SER A 181 -15.74 -4.67 11.71
N PHE A 182 -15.80 -5.62 12.63
CA PHE A 182 -15.58 -7.03 12.36
C PHE A 182 -16.92 -7.74 12.43
N ILE A 183 -17.46 -8.12 11.27
CA ILE A 183 -18.67 -8.92 11.13
C ILE A 183 -18.38 -10.33 11.64
N GLU A 184 -17.24 -10.89 11.24
CA GLU A 184 -16.72 -12.16 11.73
C GLU A 184 -15.27 -11.98 12.16
N PHE A 185 -14.87 -12.66 13.23
CA PHE A 185 -13.52 -12.62 13.78
C PHE A 185 -13.17 -13.96 14.41
N ASP A 186 -12.31 -14.71 13.75
CA ASP A 186 -11.90 -16.05 14.16
C ASP A 186 -10.40 -16.09 14.45
N LEU A 187 -10.06 -16.60 15.63
CA LEU A 187 -8.68 -16.79 16.08
C LEU A 187 -8.26 -18.22 15.83
N GLY A 188 -7.36 -18.40 14.85
CA GLY A 188 -6.81 -19.70 14.54
C GLY A 188 -5.77 -20.17 15.56
N THR A 189 -5.32 -21.41 15.40
CA THR A 189 -4.28 -22.01 16.25
C THR A 189 -2.95 -21.28 16.09
N PRO A 190 -2.35 -20.76 17.17
CA PRO A 190 -1.05 -20.13 17.11
C PRO A 190 0.03 -21.11 16.68
N TYR A 191 1.07 -20.61 16.01
CA TYR A 191 2.23 -21.42 15.63
C TYR A 191 3.52 -20.61 15.72
N GLU A 192 4.63 -21.31 15.94
CA GLU A 192 5.95 -20.68 15.98
C GLU A 192 6.49 -20.48 14.56
N ASN A 193 7.11 -19.33 14.32
CA ASN A 193 7.79 -19.06 13.05
C ASN A 193 9.14 -19.76 13.00
N THR A 194 9.16 -20.97 12.47
CA THR A 194 10.37 -21.77 12.31
C THR A 194 11.10 -21.48 10.99
N LEU A 195 12.41 -21.75 10.96
CA LEU A 195 13.17 -21.88 9.73
C LEU A 195 13.02 -23.30 9.21
N THR A 196 12.59 -23.44 7.97
CA THR A 196 12.62 -24.71 7.24
C THR A 196 13.82 -24.67 6.30
N SER A 197 14.81 -25.52 6.57
CA SER A 197 15.94 -25.69 5.67
C SER A 197 15.49 -26.41 4.40
N SER A 198 15.97 -25.92 3.26
CA SER A 198 15.71 -26.54 1.95
C SER A 198 16.97 -26.49 1.11
N ARG A 199 17.04 -27.30 0.05
CA ARG A 199 18.15 -27.25 -0.93
C ARG A 199 18.31 -25.86 -1.61
N PHE A 200 17.34 -24.97 -1.44
CA PHE A 200 17.31 -23.60 -1.96
C PHE A 200 17.53 -22.55 -0.86
N GLY A 201 18.04 -22.96 0.31
CA GLY A 201 18.26 -22.11 1.48
C GLY A 201 17.15 -22.22 2.53
N ASP A 202 17.41 -21.63 3.69
CA ASP A 202 16.48 -21.59 4.81
C ASP A 202 15.34 -20.62 4.52
N LYS A 203 14.10 -21.11 4.60
CA LYS A 203 12.90 -20.30 4.44
C LYS A 203 12.13 -20.24 5.75
N ARG A 204 11.74 -19.03 6.14
CA ARG A 204 10.80 -18.84 7.26
C ARG A 204 9.41 -19.26 6.81
N ARG A 205 8.64 -19.84 7.73
CA ARG A 205 7.22 -20.12 7.51
C ARG A 205 6.42 -18.84 7.24
N HIS A 206 6.80 -17.74 7.88
CA HIS A 206 6.28 -16.40 7.61
C HIS A 206 7.44 -15.40 7.43
N THR A 207 7.51 -14.77 6.26
CA THR A 207 8.65 -13.92 5.85
C THR A 207 8.78 -12.64 6.69
N GLY A 208 7.65 -12.06 7.10
CA GLY A 208 7.63 -10.80 7.86
C GLY A 208 7.85 -10.94 9.37
N ALA A 209 7.85 -12.17 9.91
CA ALA A 209 7.99 -12.41 11.35
C ALA A 209 9.44 -12.80 11.71
N PRO A 210 9.94 -12.43 12.91
CA PRO A 210 11.20 -12.97 13.42
C PRO A 210 11.16 -14.50 13.55
N VAL A 211 12.32 -15.15 13.49
CA VAL A 211 12.43 -16.59 13.80
C VAL A 211 12.13 -16.80 15.28
N GLY A 212 11.35 -17.82 15.62
CA GLY A 212 10.90 -18.11 16.98
C GLY A 212 9.74 -17.23 17.47
N ALA A 213 9.25 -16.29 16.65
CA ALA A 213 8.08 -15.50 17.01
C ALA A 213 6.82 -16.37 16.95
N MET A 214 5.96 -16.26 17.97
CA MET A 214 4.62 -16.83 17.93
C MET A 214 3.71 -15.99 17.00
N ILE A 215 3.12 -16.66 16.02
CA ILE A 215 2.17 -16.10 15.07
C ILE A 215 0.77 -16.56 15.42
N TYR A 216 -0.15 -15.61 15.45
CA TYR A 216 -1.57 -15.77 15.75
C TYR A 216 -2.35 -15.50 14.46
N PRO A 217 -2.74 -16.54 13.71
CA PRO A 217 -3.54 -16.35 12.52
C PRO A 217 -4.95 -15.87 12.91
N VAL A 218 -5.45 -14.86 12.21
CA VAL A 218 -6.78 -14.27 12.43
C VAL A 218 -7.50 -14.20 11.10
N LYS A 219 -8.68 -14.82 11.01
CA LYS A 219 -9.56 -14.68 9.84
C LYS A 219 -10.66 -13.69 10.20
N THR A 220 -10.88 -12.71 9.34
CA THR A 220 -11.88 -11.68 9.56
C THR A 220 -12.77 -11.54 8.34
N LYS A 221 -14.05 -11.23 8.60
CA LYS A 221 -14.94 -10.56 7.64
C LYS A 221 -15.15 -9.16 8.16
N GLU A 222 -14.58 -8.18 7.48
CA GLU A 222 -14.53 -6.80 7.97
C GLU A 222 -15.27 -5.83 7.06
N LEU A 223 -15.96 -4.90 7.69
CA LEU A 223 -16.60 -3.74 7.08
C LEU A 223 -15.71 -2.53 7.41
N GLN A 224 -14.96 -2.07 6.41
CA GLN A 224 -14.20 -0.82 6.48
C GLN A 224 -15.01 0.32 5.85
N CYS A 225 -15.04 1.45 6.54
CA CYS A 225 -15.64 2.67 6.05
C CYS A 225 -14.61 3.79 6.03
N ASP A 226 -14.34 4.34 4.86
CA ASP A 226 -13.38 5.40 4.63
C ASP A 226 -14.12 6.68 4.29
N ARG A 227 -14.02 7.71 5.14
CA ARG A 227 -14.69 9.01 4.92
C ARG A 227 -13.77 9.96 4.14
N PHE A 228 -14.22 10.41 2.98
CA PHE A 228 -13.55 11.37 2.11
C PHE A 228 -14.42 12.61 1.93
N GLY A 229 -14.19 13.68 2.71
CA GLY A 229 -15.05 14.86 2.61
C GLY A 229 -16.52 14.52 2.90
N GLY A 230 -17.41 14.73 1.92
CA GLY A 230 -18.84 14.39 1.98
C GLY A 230 -19.21 13.04 1.35
N GLU A 231 -18.23 12.16 1.15
CA GLU A 231 -18.40 10.81 0.63
C GLU A 231 -17.92 9.78 1.67
N VAL A 232 -18.62 8.66 1.77
CA VAL A 232 -18.19 7.51 2.57
C VAL A 232 -18.05 6.31 1.65
N ARG A 233 -16.83 5.76 1.57
CA ARG A 233 -16.55 4.52 0.87
C ARG A 233 -16.67 3.34 1.82
N ARG A 234 -17.62 2.45 1.53
CA ARG A 234 -17.92 1.23 2.27
C ARG A 234 -17.31 0.02 1.57
N THR A 235 -16.49 -0.75 2.27
CA THR A 235 -15.86 -1.95 1.72
C THR A 235 -16.03 -3.13 2.68
N VAL A 236 -16.66 -4.20 2.22
CA VAL A 236 -16.75 -5.48 2.93
C VAL A 236 -15.77 -6.45 2.30
N ARG A 237 -14.90 -7.06 3.11
CA ARG A 237 -13.90 -8.01 2.64
C ARG A 237 -13.59 -9.07 3.66
N GLU A 238 -13.13 -10.21 3.18
CA GLU A 238 -12.54 -11.25 4.00
C GLU A 238 -11.02 -11.08 3.97
N VAL A 239 -10.39 -11.08 5.14
CA VAL A 239 -8.93 -10.87 5.29
C VAL A 239 -8.37 -11.93 6.21
N SER A 240 -7.24 -12.50 5.80
CA SER A 240 -6.40 -13.32 6.68
C SER A 240 -5.25 -12.47 7.19
N HIS A 241 -5.19 -12.31 8.51
CA HIS A 241 -4.09 -11.62 9.20
C HIS A 241 -3.19 -12.62 9.91
N ASP A 242 -1.90 -12.32 9.91
CA ASP A 242 -0.92 -13.02 10.74
C ASP A 242 -0.43 -12.06 11.81
N CYS A 243 -0.99 -12.14 13.03
CA CYS A 243 -0.62 -11.25 14.13
C CYS A 243 0.60 -11.77 14.89
N PHE A 244 1.62 -10.95 15.13
CA PHE A 244 2.81 -11.32 15.88
C PHE A 244 3.53 -10.09 16.44
N LYS A 245 4.50 -10.30 17.34
CA LYS A 245 5.43 -9.24 17.74
C LYS A 245 6.59 -9.14 16.75
N ASN A 246 6.84 -7.94 16.26
CA ASN A 246 7.98 -7.66 15.40
C ASN A 246 9.30 -7.69 16.21
N ARG A 247 10.42 -7.37 15.55
CA ARG A 247 11.76 -7.36 16.19
C ARG A 247 11.86 -6.37 17.36
N ASP A 248 11.09 -5.29 17.33
CA ASP A 248 11.08 -4.23 18.34
C ASP A 248 10.11 -4.54 19.50
N GLY A 249 9.43 -5.70 19.43
CA GLY A 249 8.43 -6.13 20.42
C GLY A 249 7.05 -5.50 20.23
N ASP A 250 6.85 -4.73 19.15
CA ASP A 250 5.56 -4.13 18.80
C ASP A 250 4.65 -5.14 18.10
N TRP A 251 3.36 -5.11 18.44
CA TRP A 251 2.36 -5.94 17.79
C TRP A 251 2.07 -5.46 16.37
N THR A 252 2.01 -6.38 15.43
CA THR A 252 1.62 -6.11 14.04
C THR A 252 0.73 -7.24 13.53
N CYS A 253 -0.22 -6.89 12.65
CA CYS A 253 -1.15 -7.82 12.02
C CYS A 253 -1.22 -7.55 10.51
N PRO A 254 -0.15 -7.84 9.73
CA PRO A 254 -0.24 -7.84 8.28
C PRO A 254 -1.43 -8.68 7.81
N GLY A 255 -2.24 -8.09 6.92
CA GLY A 255 -3.40 -8.74 6.33
C GLY A 255 -3.22 -8.99 4.84
N ARG A 256 -3.75 -10.11 4.35
CA ARG A 256 -3.98 -10.39 2.94
C ARG A 256 -5.47 -10.53 2.70
N THR A 257 -6.03 -9.71 1.82
CA THR A 257 -7.41 -9.88 1.39
C THR A 257 -7.56 -11.19 0.65
N THR A 258 -8.43 -12.06 1.15
CA THR A 258 -8.73 -13.36 0.54
C THR A 258 -9.94 -13.26 -0.38
N LYS A 259 -10.86 -12.34 -0.09
CA LYS A 259 -12.06 -12.12 -0.89
C LYS A 259 -12.59 -10.69 -0.76
N PHE A 260 -12.96 -10.09 -1.88
CA PHE A 260 -13.77 -8.87 -1.89
C PHE A 260 -15.23 -9.27 -1.95
N VAL A 261 -16.02 -8.80 -0.98
CA VAL A 261 -17.45 -9.10 -0.91
C VAL A 261 -18.25 -7.93 -1.49
N GLU A 262 -17.90 -6.70 -1.10
CA GLU A 262 -18.63 -5.50 -1.51
C GLU A 262 -17.70 -4.28 -1.52
N ASN A 263 -17.89 -3.38 -2.50
CA ASN A 263 -17.32 -2.04 -2.49
C ASN A 263 -18.36 -1.06 -3.02
N LYS A 264 -18.85 -0.18 -2.16
CA LYS A 264 -19.85 0.85 -2.50
C LYS A 264 -19.39 2.20 -2.01
N SER A 265 -19.56 3.22 -2.84
CA SER A 265 -19.48 4.61 -2.41
C SER A 265 -20.89 5.14 -2.16
N VAL A 266 -21.05 5.88 -1.06
CA VAL A 266 -22.31 6.52 -0.72
C VAL A 266 -22.04 7.98 -0.40
N HIS A 267 -22.80 8.89 -1.02
CA HIS A 267 -22.77 10.30 -0.64
C HIS A 267 -23.38 10.48 0.75
N GLU A 268 -22.75 11.28 1.60
CA GLU A 268 -23.18 11.48 2.98
C GLU A 268 -24.58 12.13 3.09
N SER A 269 -25.01 12.87 2.07
CA SER A 269 -26.37 13.42 1.97
C SER A 269 -27.47 12.36 1.81
N ALA A 270 -27.12 11.12 1.43
CA ALA A 270 -28.06 10.01 1.28
C ALA A 270 -28.18 9.13 2.54
N LEU A 271 -27.45 9.45 3.62
CA LEU A 271 -27.42 8.71 4.88
C LEU A 271 -28.18 9.39 6.03
N ARG A 272 -28.84 10.53 5.76
CA ARG A 272 -29.74 11.23 6.69
C ARG A 272 -31.17 11.08 6.23
#